data_AF-A0A5P9WYZ6-F1
#
_entry.id   AF-A0A5P9WYZ6-F1
#
_cell.length_a   1.000
_cell.length_b   1.000
_cell.length_c   1.000
_cell.angle_alpha   90.00
_cell.angle_beta   90.00
_cell.angle_gamma   90.00
#
_symmetry.space_group_name_H-M   'P 1'
#
loop_
_entity.id
_entity.type
_entity.pdbx_description
1 polymer ?
#
loop_
_entity_poly.entity_id
_entity_poly.type
_entity_poly.pdbx_seq_one_letter_code
_entity_poly.pdbx_strand_id
1 'polypeptide(L)'
;MSDETRRTVTRRGVLRSGVAVTALGAGSALATAGPSSARPQAAAPTAAGAPPADPTSRSHKYFAFDTGLWNGHRGMENCRIGMGGFVKDDDHNPLFREGIFENPRLPWEPRFDNGYPNVFWDPEHKKFRCYYTLFLRDPASLDTPPDQRRTRDYVIADRETGCCYAESTDGVNWTKPALGLVSFDGSKNNNILYEHVQGTSVLYDPEDPDPARRYKLITLREAGGTSLCVAFSSDGIHFTELKPWPANSPSPGADCHNLVFRDSRTDEYVLITRLWDSNIRVSAMSRSADFINWSKPVEVHRGNGFDSQIYSMPVFAYGDLYLGLASLYRDGDTALPHHDTVDLALQWSGNLTEWNNVEPGDSTFIPHGEGMGKYPRGDFDSSVIFSSVPVEIDDKLYFYYMGGKGRHTGWRESALGRGYIEKDKFACYESRTGNKPTSITTQGLNFFGDDVELLVDIDDGGWVEVDLMNQGGTVVQRGFEADNSTLRDVGHGWRRLTWHDSSVMDLDRGSFYALRITMRKARLWAIQGDLYVRPLKYTKP
;
A
#
# COMPACT_ATOMS: atom_id res chain seq x y z
N MET A 1 -39.90 43.15 22.10
CA MET A 1 -40.60 43.68 20.91
C MET A 1 -39.52 43.88 19.86
N SER A 2 -39.14 42.80 19.17
CA SER A 2 -39.45 42.57 17.74
C SER A 2 -38.85 43.66 16.85
N ASP A 3 -37.78 43.37 16.11
CA ASP A 3 -37.95 42.91 14.73
C ASP A 3 -36.66 42.36 14.11
N GLU A 4 -36.85 41.46 13.16
CA GLU A 4 -35.84 40.74 12.39
C GLU A 4 -35.13 41.64 11.37
N THR A 5 -33.86 41.36 11.06
CA THR A 5 -33.39 41.46 9.67
C THR A 5 -32.26 40.46 9.42
N ARG A 6 -32.63 39.29 8.89
CA ARG A 6 -31.73 38.37 8.18
C ARG A 6 -31.18 39.08 6.93
N ARG A 7 -29.86 39.11 6.76
CA ARG A 7 -29.21 39.34 5.47
C ARG A 7 -28.53 38.07 5.01
N THR A 8 -29.18 37.39 4.08
CA THR A 8 -28.65 36.38 3.17
C THR A 8 -27.65 37.04 2.22
N VAL A 9 -26.42 36.51 2.15
CA VAL A 9 -25.46 36.83 1.08
C VAL A 9 -25.15 35.53 0.34
N THR A 10 -25.80 35.35 -0.80
CA THR A 10 -25.50 34.33 -1.80
C THR A 10 -24.25 34.76 -2.58
N ARG A 11 -23.14 34.04 -2.44
CA ARG A 11 -21.99 34.16 -3.36
C ARG A 11 -22.10 33.06 -4.43
N ARG A 12 -22.64 33.43 -5.59
CA ARG A 12 -22.35 32.75 -6.87
C ARG A 12 -20.99 33.27 -7.36
N GLY A 13 -19.95 32.47 -7.20
CA GLY A 13 -18.66 32.65 -7.86
C GLY A 13 -18.50 31.55 -8.91
N VAL A 14 -18.74 31.89 -10.17
CA VAL A 14 -18.53 31.01 -11.32
C VAL A 14 -17.05 31.09 -11.70
N LEU A 15 -16.30 30.00 -11.52
CA LEU A 15 -14.97 29.85 -12.10
C LEU A 15 -15.12 29.45 -13.57
N ARG A 16 -14.82 30.41 -14.46
CA ARG A 16 -14.54 30.16 -15.87
C ARG A 16 -13.03 30.10 -16.06
N SER A 17 -12.53 28.92 -16.40
CA SER A 17 -11.29 28.70 -17.15
C SER A 17 -11.68 27.69 -18.22
N GLY A 18 -11.82 28.05 -19.50
CA GLY A 18 -10.73 28.55 -20.32
C GLY A 18 -10.18 27.41 -21.16
N VAL A 19 -11.04 26.65 -21.86
CA VAL A 19 -10.63 25.66 -22.86
C VAL A 19 -10.57 26.37 -24.20
N ALA A 20 -9.37 26.55 -24.74
CA ALA A 20 -9.18 26.99 -26.10
C ALA A 20 -9.53 25.84 -27.05
N VAL A 21 -10.69 25.93 -27.70
CA VAL A 21 -11.06 25.09 -28.84
C VAL A 21 -10.85 25.93 -30.10
N THR A 22 -9.84 25.58 -30.89
CA THR A 22 -9.67 26.09 -32.25
C THR A 22 -10.62 25.31 -33.16
N ALA A 23 -11.72 25.95 -33.53
CA ALA A 23 -12.62 25.49 -34.58
C ALA A 23 -12.14 26.03 -35.94
N LEU A 24 -11.96 25.13 -36.92
CA LEU A 24 -12.07 25.44 -38.34
C LEU A 24 -13.09 24.47 -38.93
N GLY A 25 -14.24 25.00 -39.33
CA GLY A 25 -15.23 24.29 -40.12
C GLY A 25 -15.06 24.56 -41.61
N ALA A 26 -15.30 23.57 -42.45
CA ALA A 26 -16.49 23.52 -43.31
C ALA A 26 -16.36 22.43 -44.39
N GLY A 27 -17.34 21.50 -44.37
CA GLY A 27 -18.05 20.96 -45.53
C GLY A 27 -17.30 20.13 -46.57
N SER A 28 -17.66 18.85 -46.72
CA SER A 28 -18.46 18.39 -47.87
C SER A 28 -18.81 16.90 -47.83
N ALA A 29 -20.01 16.62 -48.35
CA ALA A 29 -20.50 15.40 -49.01
C ALA A 29 -20.57 14.07 -48.22
N LEU A 30 -21.83 13.67 -47.95
CA LEU A 30 -22.23 12.28 -47.77
C LEU A 30 -21.89 11.44 -49.01
N ALA A 31 -21.16 10.35 -48.80
CA ALA A 31 -21.12 9.22 -49.70
C ALA A 31 -21.28 7.94 -48.88
N THR A 32 -22.41 7.28 -49.09
CA THR A 32 -22.75 5.95 -48.59
C THR A 32 -21.84 4.91 -49.24
N ALA A 33 -21.05 4.18 -48.45
CA ALA A 33 -20.39 2.94 -48.86
C ALA A 33 -20.75 1.83 -47.86
N GLY A 34 -21.25 0.71 -48.39
CA GLY A 34 -21.79 -0.41 -47.63
C GLY A 34 -20.76 -1.17 -46.78
N PRO A 35 -21.22 -2.12 -45.95
CA PRO A 35 -20.36 -2.82 -44.99
C PRO A 35 -19.36 -3.71 -45.74
N SER A 36 -18.06 -3.43 -45.57
CA SER A 36 -17.02 -4.39 -45.93
C SER A 36 -16.89 -5.41 -44.81
N SER A 37 -17.00 -6.68 -45.19
CA SER A 37 -16.82 -7.84 -44.33
C SER A 37 -15.33 -8.05 -44.03
N ALA A 38 -14.80 -7.35 -43.04
CA ALA A 38 -13.51 -7.68 -42.44
C ALA A 38 -13.75 -8.60 -41.24
N ARG A 39 -13.43 -9.90 -41.42
CA ARG A 39 -13.31 -10.86 -40.30
C ARG A 39 -12.37 -10.28 -39.23
N PRO A 40 -12.76 -10.25 -37.95
CA PRO A 40 -11.80 -9.99 -36.88
C PRO A 40 -10.73 -11.08 -36.91
N GLN A 41 -9.46 -10.69 -37.03
CA GLN A 41 -8.35 -11.58 -36.73
C GLN A 41 -8.50 -12.02 -35.28
N ALA A 42 -8.58 -13.34 -35.09
CA ALA A 42 -8.64 -13.95 -33.78
C ALA A 42 -7.48 -13.43 -32.92
N ALA A 43 -7.80 -12.95 -31.72
CA ALA A 43 -6.82 -12.69 -30.69
C ALA A 43 -5.93 -13.93 -30.55
N ALA A 44 -4.62 -13.73 -30.52
CA ALA A 44 -3.67 -14.79 -30.20
C ALA A 44 -4.10 -15.44 -28.87
N PRO A 45 -4.07 -16.77 -28.77
CA PRO A 45 -4.44 -17.44 -27.53
C PRO A 45 -3.50 -16.94 -26.43
N THR A 46 -4.07 -16.37 -25.38
CA THR A 46 -3.38 -16.16 -24.11
C THR A 46 -2.70 -17.48 -23.74
N ALA A 47 -1.40 -17.44 -23.47
CA ALA A 47 -0.64 -18.60 -23.05
C ALA A 47 -1.45 -19.36 -21.99
N ALA A 48 -1.76 -20.62 -22.27
CA ALA A 48 -2.32 -21.51 -21.26
C ALA A 48 -1.36 -21.47 -20.07
N GLY A 49 -1.81 -20.89 -18.96
CA GLY A 49 -1.00 -20.73 -17.76
C GLY A 49 -0.39 -22.07 -17.37
N ALA A 50 0.82 -22.03 -16.82
CA ALA A 50 1.47 -23.21 -16.28
C ALA A 50 0.47 -24.00 -15.40
N PRO A 51 0.51 -25.35 -15.39
CA PRO A 51 -0.32 -26.12 -14.49
C PRO A 51 -0.13 -25.59 -13.05
N PRO A 52 -1.20 -25.51 -12.24
CA PRO A 52 -1.08 -24.99 -10.89
C PRO A 52 0.00 -25.78 -10.15
N ALA A 53 0.88 -25.06 -9.47
CA ALA A 53 1.94 -25.68 -8.68
C ALA A 53 1.34 -26.70 -7.70
N ASP A 54 2.00 -27.84 -7.55
CA ASP A 54 1.60 -28.85 -6.57
C ASP A 54 1.51 -28.18 -5.18
N PRO A 55 0.32 -28.12 -4.55
CA PRO A 55 0.17 -27.46 -3.26
C PRO A 55 0.94 -28.17 -2.14
N THR A 56 1.48 -29.36 -2.37
CA THR A 56 2.31 -30.06 -1.37
C THR A 56 3.82 -29.77 -1.51
N SER A 57 4.21 -28.96 -2.49
CA SER A 57 5.64 -28.65 -2.77
C SER A 57 6.30 -27.69 -1.79
N ARG A 58 5.52 -27.02 -0.94
CA ARG A 58 5.97 -26.06 0.09
C ARG A 58 4.97 -26.00 1.23
N SER A 59 5.42 -25.59 2.41
CA SER A 59 4.53 -25.17 3.50
C SER A 59 3.81 -23.86 3.15
N HIS A 60 2.60 -23.68 3.68
CA HIS A 60 1.77 -22.49 3.43
C HIS A 60 1.61 -21.66 4.69
N LYS A 61 1.31 -20.37 4.52
CA LYS A 61 1.00 -19.43 5.61
C LYS A 61 -0.30 -18.71 5.30
N TYR A 62 -1.23 -18.77 6.23
CA TYR A 62 -2.54 -18.12 6.15
C TYR A 62 -2.69 -17.14 7.31
N PHE A 63 -2.99 -15.88 7.00
CA PHE A 63 -3.21 -14.87 8.02
C PHE A 63 -4.63 -14.89 8.55
N ALA A 64 -4.79 -14.50 9.81
CA ALA A 64 -6.11 -14.52 10.46
C ALA A 64 -7.11 -13.57 9.80
N PHE A 65 -6.67 -12.48 9.18
CA PHE A 65 -7.54 -11.57 8.46
C PHE A 65 -7.96 -12.06 7.06
N ASP A 66 -7.37 -13.15 6.55
CA ASP A 66 -7.82 -13.78 5.31
C ASP A 66 -9.16 -14.48 5.54
N THR A 67 -10.24 -13.89 5.01
CA THR A 67 -11.59 -14.43 5.17
C THR A 67 -11.80 -15.77 4.46
N GLY A 68 -10.97 -16.11 3.47
CA GLY A 68 -11.01 -17.39 2.77
C GLY A 68 -10.62 -18.57 3.67
N LEU A 69 -9.87 -18.32 4.75
CA LEU A 69 -9.44 -19.34 5.71
C LEU A 69 -10.60 -19.82 6.59
N TRP A 70 -11.64 -19.02 6.81
CA TRP A 70 -12.59 -19.23 7.91
C TRP A 70 -13.97 -19.73 7.46
N ASN A 71 -14.59 -20.57 8.29
CA ASN A 71 -15.96 -21.05 8.11
C ASN A 71 -16.98 -20.21 8.87
N GLY A 72 -17.45 -19.13 8.24
CA GLY A 72 -18.42 -18.22 8.85
C GLY A 72 -19.77 -18.83 9.28
N HIS A 73 -20.18 -19.97 8.71
CA HIS A 73 -21.44 -20.61 9.07
C HIS A 73 -21.36 -21.46 10.34
N ARG A 74 -20.16 -21.87 10.76
CA ARG A 74 -19.98 -22.83 11.85
C ARG A 74 -18.74 -22.47 12.66
N GLY A 75 -18.92 -22.28 13.96
CA GLY A 75 -17.80 -22.20 14.90
C GLY A 75 -17.12 -20.84 15.04
N MET A 76 -17.77 -19.75 14.61
CA MET A 76 -17.39 -18.38 14.96
C MET A 76 -18.24 -17.87 16.13
N GLU A 77 -17.66 -17.80 17.32
CA GLU A 77 -18.34 -17.35 18.54
C GLU A 77 -17.48 -16.33 19.28
N ASN A 78 -18.09 -15.20 19.65
CA ASN A 78 -17.46 -14.14 20.43
C ASN A 78 -16.10 -13.67 19.86
N CYS A 79 -15.91 -13.74 18.54
CA CYS A 79 -14.68 -13.33 17.87
C CYS A 79 -14.85 -11.99 17.14
N ARG A 80 -13.74 -11.25 17.00
CA ARG A 80 -13.60 -10.11 16.09
C ARG A 80 -12.19 -10.06 15.54
N ILE A 81 -12.02 -9.44 14.38
CA ILE A 81 -10.70 -9.02 13.92
C ILE A 81 -10.34 -7.73 14.67
N GLY A 82 -9.10 -7.64 15.13
CA GLY A 82 -8.47 -6.43 15.64
C GLY A 82 -7.17 -6.16 14.87
N MET A 83 -6.90 -4.90 14.57
CA MET A 83 -5.64 -4.47 13.96
C MET A 83 -4.47 -4.74 14.92
N GLY A 84 -3.31 -5.09 14.36
CA GLY A 84 -2.06 -5.18 15.10
C GLY A 84 -1.58 -3.81 15.56
N GLY A 85 -0.71 -3.80 16.57
CA GLY A 85 -0.11 -2.56 17.07
C GLY A 85 1.04 -2.10 16.18
N PHE A 86 0.92 -0.90 15.60
CA PHE A 86 2.03 -0.22 14.94
C PHE A 86 2.82 0.61 15.96
N VAL A 87 4.12 0.37 16.05
CA VAL A 87 5.02 1.08 16.96
C VAL A 87 5.81 2.12 16.18
N LYS A 88 5.55 3.40 16.45
CA LYS A 88 6.36 4.50 15.89
C LYS A 88 7.74 4.51 16.53
N ASP A 89 8.76 4.83 15.73
CA ASP A 89 10.12 5.00 16.23
C ASP A 89 10.31 6.41 16.82
N ASP A 90 9.68 6.66 17.97
CA ASP A 90 9.65 7.98 18.62
C ASP A 90 11.06 8.49 19.01
N ASP A 91 12.01 7.58 19.20
CA ASP A 91 13.40 7.91 19.54
C ASP A 91 14.14 8.57 18.37
N HIS A 92 13.79 8.21 17.13
CA HIS A 92 14.50 8.66 15.93
C HIS A 92 13.66 9.54 15.00
N ASN A 93 12.33 9.51 15.10
CA ASN A 93 11.47 10.28 14.23
C ASN A 93 11.49 11.80 14.58
N PRO A 94 11.37 12.66 13.56
CA PRO A 94 11.47 12.37 12.13
C PRO A 94 12.92 12.12 11.69
N LEU A 95 13.10 11.26 10.69
CA LEU A 95 14.41 10.84 10.17
C LEU A 95 15.09 11.94 9.35
N PHE A 96 14.34 12.65 8.50
CA PHE A 96 14.76 13.90 7.86
C PHE A 96 13.53 14.71 7.43
N ARG A 97 13.73 16.01 7.14
CA ARG A 97 12.65 16.95 6.82
C ARG A 97 12.98 17.78 5.59
N GLU A 98 12.06 18.67 5.23
CA GLU A 98 12.25 19.66 4.16
C GLU A 98 13.54 20.44 4.39
N GLY A 99 14.41 20.46 3.37
CA GLY A 99 15.76 21.01 3.49
C GLY A 99 15.81 22.51 3.76
N ILE A 100 14.73 23.26 3.54
CA ILE A 100 14.64 24.66 3.99
C ILE A 100 14.67 24.82 5.52
N PHE A 101 14.40 23.75 6.28
CA PHE A 101 14.49 23.70 7.74
C PHE A 101 15.74 22.97 8.26
N GLU A 102 16.62 22.53 7.36
CA GLU A 102 17.87 21.86 7.72
C GLU A 102 19.02 22.87 7.88
N ASN A 103 20.10 22.41 8.53
CA ASN A 103 21.33 23.17 8.68
C ASN A 103 22.51 22.27 8.25
N PRO A 104 23.17 22.56 7.10
CA PRO A 104 22.93 23.70 6.21
C PRO A 104 21.59 23.64 5.49
N ARG A 105 21.04 24.81 5.15
CA ARG A 105 19.78 24.95 4.42
C ARG A 105 19.93 24.42 2.99
N LEU A 106 18.99 23.58 2.54
CA LEU A 106 18.92 23.09 1.16
C LEU A 106 17.79 23.82 0.41
N PRO A 107 18.09 24.81 -0.45
CA PRO A 107 17.08 25.68 -1.07
C PRO A 107 16.19 24.99 -2.11
N TRP A 108 16.62 23.84 -2.65
CA TRP A 108 15.85 23.05 -3.61
C TRP A 108 14.84 22.09 -2.95
N GLU A 109 14.72 22.12 -1.63
CA GLU A 109 13.74 21.31 -0.88
C GLU A 109 12.77 22.17 -0.06
N PRO A 110 12.00 23.08 -0.69
CA PRO A 110 11.05 23.91 0.03
C PRO A 110 9.84 23.15 0.56
N ARG A 111 9.45 22.04 -0.08
CA ARG A 111 8.23 21.32 0.27
C ARG A 111 8.20 19.89 -0.27
N PHE A 112 7.95 18.88 0.60
CA PHE A 112 7.84 17.47 0.19
C PHE A 112 6.40 17.04 -0.12
N ASP A 113 5.41 17.68 0.53
CA ASP A 113 3.99 17.36 0.44
C ASP A 113 3.68 15.88 0.69
N ASN A 114 3.60 15.06 -0.36
CA ASN A 114 3.24 13.64 -0.26
C ASN A 114 4.48 12.73 -0.18
N GLY A 115 5.63 13.18 -0.67
CA GLY A 115 6.90 12.43 -0.65
C GLY A 115 6.94 11.20 -1.55
N TYR A 116 5.90 10.37 -1.54
CA TYR A 116 5.84 9.06 -2.20
C TYR A 116 7.14 8.27 -2.00
N PRO A 117 7.55 8.03 -0.74
CA PRO A 117 8.86 7.49 -0.45
C PRO A 117 9.00 6.07 -1.00
N ASN A 118 10.09 5.80 -1.71
CA ASN A 118 10.50 4.46 -2.13
C ASN A 118 11.73 4.07 -1.31
N VAL A 119 11.52 3.30 -0.24
CA VAL A 119 12.57 2.88 0.68
C VAL A 119 12.79 1.38 0.57
N PHE A 120 14.04 0.99 0.29
CA PHE A 120 14.45 -0.41 0.29
C PHE A 120 15.93 -0.52 0.69
N TRP A 121 16.29 -1.69 1.22
CA TRP A 121 17.69 -2.07 1.39
C TRP A 121 18.27 -2.51 0.04
N ASP A 122 19.33 -1.84 -0.38
CA ASP A 122 20.12 -2.21 -1.56
C ASP A 122 21.31 -3.08 -1.10
N PRO A 123 21.28 -4.40 -1.36
CA PRO A 123 22.35 -5.31 -0.94
C PRO A 123 23.64 -5.13 -1.74
N GLU A 124 23.57 -4.61 -2.98
CA GLU A 124 24.73 -4.38 -3.83
C GLU A 124 25.58 -3.23 -3.28
N HIS A 125 24.92 -2.14 -2.88
CA HIS A 125 25.60 -0.98 -2.32
C HIS A 125 25.61 -0.93 -0.78
N LYS A 126 25.00 -1.93 -0.11
CA LYS A 126 24.93 -2.08 1.35
C LYS A 126 24.39 -0.83 2.05
N LYS A 127 23.29 -0.30 1.54
CA LYS A 127 22.64 0.89 2.08
C LYS A 127 21.14 0.86 1.86
N PHE A 128 20.40 1.52 2.74
CA PHE A 128 19.03 1.92 2.46
C PHE A 128 19.04 3.06 1.44
N ARG A 129 18.14 2.96 0.46
CA ARG A 129 17.88 4.01 -0.52
C ARG A 129 16.52 4.61 -0.27
N CYS A 130 16.38 5.93 -0.47
CA CYS A 130 15.10 6.62 -0.43
C CYS A 130 14.99 7.53 -1.66
N TYR A 131 14.07 7.21 -2.56
CA TYR A 131 13.66 8.09 -3.65
C TYR A 131 12.35 8.77 -3.27
N TYR A 132 12.29 10.09 -3.36
CA TYR A 132 11.12 10.84 -2.95
C TYR A 132 10.81 11.99 -3.90
N THR A 133 9.51 12.15 -4.16
CA THR A 133 8.94 13.26 -4.91
C THR A 133 8.80 14.48 -4.00
N LEU A 134 9.06 15.66 -4.55
CA LEU A 134 8.92 16.94 -3.86
C LEU A 134 8.59 18.07 -4.85
N PHE A 135 8.35 19.26 -4.31
CA PHE A 135 8.39 20.49 -5.07
C PHE A 135 9.77 21.13 -4.89
N LEU A 136 10.52 21.23 -5.99
CA LEU A 136 11.81 21.93 -6.05
C LEU A 136 11.62 23.45 -5.94
N ARG A 137 10.45 23.95 -6.37
CA ARG A 137 9.99 25.33 -6.16
C ARG A 137 8.57 25.33 -5.60
N ASP A 138 8.36 26.11 -4.55
CA ASP A 138 7.03 26.51 -4.08
C ASP A 138 7.15 27.91 -3.45
N PRO A 139 6.89 28.99 -4.23
CA PRO A 139 7.04 30.36 -3.75
C PRO A 139 6.30 30.63 -2.44
N ALA A 140 5.08 30.08 -2.31
CA ALA A 140 4.30 30.21 -1.08
C ALA A 140 5.05 29.71 0.16
N SER A 141 5.67 28.53 0.09
CA SER A 141 6.44 27.96 1.22
C SER A 141 7.79 28.63 1.43
N LEU A 142 8.44 29.10 0.35
CA LEU A 142 9.71 29.83 0.41
C LEU A 142 9.58 31.21 1.04
N ASP A 143 8.51 31.93 0.70
CA ASP A 143 8.31 33.34 1.06
C ASP A 143 7.51 33.52 2.35
N THR A 144 6.84 32.47 2.83
CA THR A 144 6.02 32.51 4.05
C THR A 144 6.55 31.56 5.13
N PRO A 145 7.30 32.08 6.13
CA PRO A 145 7.76 31.31 7.28
C PRO A 145 6.61 30.68 8.09
N PRO A 146 6.83 29.54 8.78
CA PRO A 146 5.77 28.80 9.47
C PRO A 146 4.90 29.59 10.46
N ASP A 147 5.50 30.54 11.18
CA ASP A 147 4.82 31.41 12.14
C ASP A 147 3.82 32.37 11.48
N GLN A 148 4.04 32.71 10.21
CA GLN A 148 3.17 33.62 9.42
C GLN A 148 2.07 32.88 8.65
N ARG A 149 2.15 31.56 8.52
CA ARG A 149 1.19 30.75 7.74
C ARG A 149 -0.21 30.68 8.37
N ARG A 150 -0.33 30.91 9.70
CA ARG A 150 -1.63 30.85 10.41
C ARG A 150 -2.66 31.89 9.94
N THR A 151 -2.19 33.01 9.41
CA THR A 151 -3.05 34.15 9.03
C THR A 151 -3.16 34.32 7.52
N ARG A 152 -2.74 33.31 6.75
CA ARG A 152 -2.72 33.35 5.30
C ARG A 152 -3.26 32.04 4.74
N ASP A 153 -4.02 32.13 3.66
CA ASP A 153 -4.39 30.94 2.91
C ASP A 153 -3.20 30.45 2.09
N TYR A 154 -3.10 29.14 1.94
CA TYR A 154 -2.13 28.55 1.03
C TYR A 154 -2.64 28.67 -0.40
N VAL A 155 -1.82 29.25 -1.29
CA VAL A 155 -2.17 29.44 -2.70
C VAL A 155 -1.19 28.65 -3.56
N ILE A 156 -1.72 27.82 -4.46
CA ILE A 156 -0.92 27.06 -5.43
C ILE A 156 -0.60 27.96 -6.61
N ALA A 157 0.68 28.29 -6.80
CA ALA A 157 1.17 29.04 -7.95
C ALA A 157 2.64 28.70 -8.21
N ASP A 158 3.01 28.59 -9.49
CA ASP A 158 4.39 28.51 -9.97
C ASP A 158 5.28 27.48 -9.24
N ARG A 159 4.73 26.28 -9.01
CA ARG A 159 5.48 25.15 -8.44
C ARG A 159 6.22 24.37 -9.52
N GLU A 160 7.37 23.83 -9.14
CA GLU A 160 8.14 22.91 -9.96
C GLU A 160 8.31 21.60 -9.19
N THR A 161 7.85 20.49 -9.76
CA THR A 161 8.01 19.15 -9.18
C THR A 161 9.41 18.60 -9.47
N GLY A 162 9.83 17.63 -8.67
CA GLY A 162 11.05 16.88 -8.93
C GLY A 162 11.13 15.59 -8.13
N CYS A 163 12.23 14.89 -8.32
CA CYS A 163 12.58 13.68 -7.59
C CYS A 163 13.99 13.82 -7.00
N CYS A 164 14.11 13.59 -5.70
CA CYS A 164 15.36 13.62 -4.95
C CYS A 164 15.72 12.23 -4.39
N TYR A 165 16.96 12.11 -3.95
CA TYR A 165 17.53 10.89 -3.39
C TYR A 165 18.14 11.12 -2.01
N ALA A 166 17.96 10.15 -1.11
CA ALA A 166 18.69 10.07 0.16
C ALA A 166 19.15 8.62 0.41
N GLU A 167 20.19 8.46 1.21
CA GLU A 167 20.76 7.16 1.56
C GLU A 167 21.10 7.03 3.05
N SER A 168 21.10 5.81 3.57
CA SER A 168 21.43 5.52 4.97
C SER A 168 22.09 4.15 5.10
N THR A 169 23.03 3.97 6.02
CA THR A 169 23.64 2.65 6.30
C THR A 169 22.93 1.87 7.41
N ASP A 170 22.08 2.52 8.18
CA ASP A 170 21.41 1.95 9.37
C ASP A 170 19.87 2.12 9.33
N GLY A 171 19.34 2.80 8.32
CA GLY A 171 17.91 3.07 8.17
C GLY A 171 17.40 4.15 9.14
N VAL A 172 18.30 4.83 9.86
CA VAL A 172 17.99 5.86 10.86
C VAL A 172 18.62 7.18 10.45
N ASN A 173 19.91 7.17 10.18
CA ASN A 173 20.70 8.34 9.87
C ASN A 173 20.81 8.49 8.35
N TRP A 174 20.13 9.49 7.81
CA TRP A 174 20.03 9.70 6.37
C TRP A 174 20.95 10.82 5.90
N THR A 175 21.58 10.59 4.75
CA THR A 175 22.39 11.56 4.03
C THR A 175 21.73 11.90 2.71
N LYS A 176 21.70 13.19 2.36
CA LYS A 176 21.26 13.69 1.04
C LYS A 176 22.52 14.02 0.22
N PRO A 177 23.06 13.07 -0.57
CA PRO A 177 24.36 13.25 -1.21
C PRO A 177 24.30 14.25 -2.37
N ALA A 178 25.39 14.98 -2.59
CA ALA A 178 25.55 15.80 -3.78
C ALA A 178 25.78 14.90 -5.02
N LEU A 179 24.74 14.69 -5.81
CA LEU A 179 24.75 13.79 -6.96
C LEU A 179 25.47 14.38 -8.18
N GLY A 180 25.53 15.71 -8.31
CA GLY A 180 26.20 16.35 -9.44
C GLY A 180 25.47 16.22 -10.77
N LEU A 181 24.18 15.88 -10.76
CA LEU A 181 23.40 15.60 -11.97
C LEU A 181 22.72 16.86 -12.53
N VAL A 182 21.83 17.45 -11.74
CA VAL A 182 20.96 18.58 -12.10
C VAL A 182 21.58 19.91 -11.68
N SER A 183 21.52 20.93 -12.54
CA SER A 183 21.95 22.29 -12.23
C SER A 183 20.78 23.12 -11.71
N PHE A 184 20.71 23.29 -10.38
CA PHE A 184 19.68 24.09 -9.71
C PHE A 184 20.31 25.37 -9.15
N ASP A 185 19.74 26.53 -9.50
CA ASP A 185 20.27 27.86 -9.11
C ASP A 185 21.78 28.03 -9.38
N GLY A 186 22.24 27.51 -10.54
CA GLY A 186 23.64 27.60 -10.96
C GLY A 186 24.60 26.63 -10.28
N SER A 187 24.11 25.70 -9.45
CA SER A 187 24.92 24.70 -8.75
C SER A 187 24.42 23.28 -8.99
N LYS A 188 25.36 22.33 -9.08
CA LYS A 188 25.07 20.88 -9.10
C LYS A 188 25.25 20.20 -7.74
N ASN A 189 25.54 20.98 -6.69
CA ASN A 189 25.70 20.48 -5.33
C ASN A 189 24.34 20.25 -4.67
N ASN A 190 23.60 19.26 -5.17
CA ASN A 190 22.26 18.88 -4.74
C ASN A 190 22.02 17.38 -4.94
N ASN A 191 20.95 16.86 -4.37
CA ASN A 191 20.55 15.45 -4.44
C ASN A 191 19.39 15.19 -5.43
N ILE A 192 19.23 16.06 -6.43
CA ILE A 192 18.13 15.99 -7.41
C ILE A 192 18.48 14.97 -8.51
N LEU A 193 17.56 14.05 -8.79
CA LEU A 193 17.64 13.10 -9.91
C LEU A 193 17.01 13.69 -11.18
N TYR A 194 15.82 14.26 -11.06
CA TYR A 194 15.04 14.80 -12.17
C TYR A 194 14.20 16.02 -11.75
N GLU A 195 14.05 16.96 -12.67
CA GLU A 195 13.14 18.10 -12.58
C GLU A 195 11.86 17.83 -13.39
N HIS A 196 10.76 18.49 -13.04
CA HIS A 196 9.47 18.40 -13.72
C HIS A 196 8.93 16.97 -13.82
N VAL A 197 9.13 16.20 -12.75
CA VAL A 197 8.61 14.85 -12.59
C VAL A 197 7.90 14.68 -11.26
N GLN A 198 6.87 13.83 -11.25
CA GLN A 198 6.08 13.53 -10.06
C GLN A 198 5.76 12.04 -9.96
N GLY A 199 5.54 11.57 -8.73
CA GLY A 199 4.94 10.26 -8.51
C GLY A 199 5.90 9.12 -8.80
N THR A 200 7.21 9.37 -8.66
CA THR A 200 8.25 8.44 -9.04
C THR A 200 8.21 7.16 -8.20
N SER A 201 8.40 6.02 -8.84
CA SER A 201 8.69 4.73 -8.21
C SER A 201 9.97 4.15 -8.79
N VAL A 202 10.76 3.50 -7.94
CA VAL A 202 11.99 2.80 -8.34
C VAL A 202 11.91 1.35 -7.88
N LEU A 203 12.06 0.43 -8.82
CA LEU A 203 12.15 -1.01 -8.59
C LEU A 203 13.61 -1.45 -8.72
N TYR A 204 14.12 -2.13 -7.69
CA TYR A 204 15.36 -2.90 -7.77
C TYR A 204 15.05 -4.34 -8.22
N ASP A 205 15.65 -4.76 -9.33
CA ASP A 205 15.45 -6.04 -9.97
C ASP A 205 16.82 -6.69 -10.27
N PRO A 206 17.43 -7.34 -9.25
CA PRO A 206 18.73 -8.00 -9.37
C PRO A 206 18.70 -9.25 -10.26
N GLU A 207 17.55 -9.63 -10.82
CA GLU A 207 17.40 -10.81 -11.68
C GLU A 207 17.18 -10.47 -13.17
N ASP A 208 17.01 -9.20 -13.55
CA ASP A 208 17.02 -8.77 -14.97
C ASP A 208 18.27 -9.26 -15.75
N PRO A 209 18.16 -9.91 -16.91
CA PRO A 209 19.35 -10.36 -17.64
C PRO A 209 20.29 -9.21 -18.08
N ASP A 210 19.78 -7.98 -18.20
CA ASP A 210 20.57 -6.80 -18.56
C ASP A 210 21.02 -6.02 -17.30
N PRO A 211 22.33 -5.96 -16.99
CA PRO A 211 22.83 -5.22 -15.84
C PRO A 211 22.63 -3.70 -15.94
N ALA A 212 22.31 -3.15 -17.11
CA ALA A 212 21.94 -1.73 -17.23
C ALA A 212 20.49 -1.45 -16.75
N ARG A 213 19.72 -2.50 -16.40
CA ARG A 213 18.30 -2.43 -16.04
C ARG A 213 17.99 -2.94 -14.63
N ARG A 214 19.01 -3.02 -13.76
CA ARG A 214 18.86 -3.44 -12.35
C ARG A 214 17.97 -2.50 -11.56
N TYR A 215 18.00 -1.22 -11.89
CA TYR A 215 17.10 -0.23 -11.33
C TYR A 215 16.18 0.25 -12.43
N LYS A 216 14.88 0.19 -12.18
CA LYS A 216 13.85 0.57 -13.13
C LYS A 216 12.98 1.65 -12.50
N LEU A 217 12.79 2.74 -13.23
CA LEU A 217 12.05 3.91 -12.75
C LEU A 217 10.79 4.09 -13.57
N ILE A 218 9.68 4.40 -12.90
CA ILE A 218 8.46 4.95 -13.52
C ILE A 218 8.18 6.30 -12.90
N THR A 219 7.85 7.30 -13.71
CA THR A 219 7.49 8.64 -13.20
C THR A 219 6.56 9.35 -14.16
N LEU A 220 5.70 10.24 -13.64
CA LEU A 220 4.98 11.20 -14.47
C LEU A 220 5.93 12.31 -14.85
N ARG A 221 6.16 12.54 -16.14
CA ARG A 221 6.87 13.72 -16.65
C ARG A 221 5.85 14.81 -16.96
N GLU A 222 6.10 16.03 -16.50
CA GLU A 222 5.21 17.19 -16.74
C GLU A 222 5.75 18.11 -17.85
N ALA A 223 7.07 18.16 -18.04
CA ALA A 223 7.70 18.97 -19.08
C ALA A 223 7.33 18.48 -20.50
N GLY A 224 6.91 19.41 -21.35
CA GLY A 224 6.58 19.14 -22.76
C GLY A 224 5.29 18.32 -22.98
N GLY A 225 4.47 18.17 -21.94
CA GLY A 225 3.23 17.38 -21.95
C GLY A 225 3.27 16.24 -20.93
N THR A 226 2.14 16.02 -20.25
CA THR A 226 2.03 15.06 -19.15
C THR A 226 2.00 13.61 -19.66
N SER A 227 3.02 12.82 -19.34
CA SER A 227 3.04 11.38 -19.66
C SER A 227 3.88 10.58 -18.67
N LEU A 228 3.42 9.39 -18.31
CA LEU A 228 4.23 8.41 -17.59
C LEU A 228 5.42 8.00 -18.47
N CYS A 229 6.60 7.98 -17.87
CA CYS A 229 7.85 7.65 -18.52
C CYS A 229 8.58 6.55 -17.74
N VAL A 230 9.39 5.77 -18.44
CA VAL A 230 10.29 4.78 -17.85
C VAL A 230 11.75 5.16 -18.07
N ALA A 231 12.61 4.77 -17.14
CA ALA A 231 14.07 4.83 -17.29
C ALA A 231 14.75 3.67 -16.58
N PHE A 232 16.00 3.40 -16.95
CA PHE A 232 16.79 2.29 -16.43
C PHE A 232 18.11 2.79 -15.89
N SER A 233 18.67 2.10 -14.90
CA SER A 233 20.00 2.39 -14.37
C SER A 233 20.67 1.10 -13.89
N SER A 234 22.00 1.08 -13.97
CA SER A 234 22.84 0.04 -13.38
C SER A 234 23.17 0.30 -11.90
N ASP A 235 23.14 1.55 -11.44
CA ASP A 235 23.57 1.95 -10.09
C ASP A 235 22.47 2.64 -9.26
N GLY A 236 21.29 2.82 -9.86
CA GLY A 236 20.14 3.46 -9.24
C GLY A 236 20.28 4.97 -9.08
N ILE A 237 21.28 5.61 -9.69
CA ILE A 237 21.53 7.05 -9.65
C ILE A 237 21.56 7.63 -11.06
N HIS A 238 22.34 7.03 -11.96
CA HIS A 238 22.47 7.45 -13.34
C HIS A 238 21.44 6.72 -14.20
N PHE A 239 20.24 7.30 -14.29
CA PHE A 239 19.18 6.76 -15.13
C PHE A 239 19.30 7.22 -16.58
N THR A 240 18.87 6.37 -17.51
CA THR A 240 18.75 6.71 -18.94
C THR A 240 17.79 7.88 -19.16
N GLU A 241 17.77 8.43 -20.37
CA GLU A 241 16.72 9.37 -20.77
C GLU A 241 15.31 8.78 -20.54
N LEU A 242 14.39 9.63 -20.07
CA LEU A 242 12.99 9.26 -19.82
C LEU A 242 12.30 8.90 -21.13
N LYS A 243 11.94 7.63 -21.27
CA LYS A 243 11.18 7.11 -22.42
C LYS A 243 9.69 7.23 -22.12
N PRO A 244 8.93 8.08 -22.83
CA PRO A 244 7.50 8.23 -22.58
C PRO A 244 6.76 6.96 -22.95
N TRP A 245 5.72 6.64 -22.18
CA TRP A 245 4.75 5.62 -22.53
C TRP A 245 3.94 6.13 -23.73
N PRO A 246 4.09 5.52 -24.93
CA PRO A 246 3.52 6.08 -26.15
C PRO A 246 1.98 6.01 -26.23
N ALA A 247 1.33 5.22 -25.38
CA ALA A 247 -0.11 5.02 -25.35
C ALA A 247 -0.61 4.93 -23.90
N ASN A 248 -1.90 5.12 -23.64
CA ASN A 248 -2.57 4.77 -22.36
C ASN A 248 -2.09 5.45 -21.05
N SER A 249 -1.09 6.34 -21.07
CA SER A 249 -0.72 7.12 -19.88
C SER A 249 -1.95 7.86 -19.32
N PRO A 250 -2.32 7.66 -18.04
CA PRO A 250 -3.42 8.39 -17.44
C PRO A 250 -3.18 9.89 -17.43
N SER A 251 -4.11 10.63 -18.01
CA SER A 251 -4.15 12.08 -17.91
C SER A 251 -5.61 12.52 -17.93
N PRO A 252 -6.18 13.00 -16.81
CA PRO A 252 -5.55 13.21 -15.49
C PRO A 252 -5.43 11.92 -14.65
N GLY A 253 -4.63 11.95 -13.57
CA GLY A 253 -4.69 10.93 -12.51
C GLY A 253 -3.34 10.44 -11.98
N ALA A 254 -2.32 10.35 -12.84
CA ALA A 254 -1.03 9.74 -12.54
C ALA A 254 -0.09 10.59 -11.65
N ASP A 255 -0.52 11.76 -11.18
CA ASP A 255 0.12 12.63 -10.19
C ASP A 255 0.02 12.05 -8.75
N CYS A 256 0.34 10.76 -8.61
CA CYS A 256 0.22 9.93 -7.41
C CYS A 256 1.46 9.04 -7.23
N HIS A 257 1.54 8.23 -6.17
CA HIS A 257 2.59 7.21 -6.06
C HIS A 257 2.38 6.12 -7.11
N ASN A 258 3.14 6.14 -8.21
CA ASN A 258 3.05 5.16 -9.29
C ASN A 258 3.85 3.89 -8.96
N LEU A 259 3.48 3.19 -7.89
CA LEU A 259 4.25 2.04 -7.40
C LEU A 259 4.33 0.94 -8.47
N VAL A 260 5.56 0.49 -8.73
CA VAL A 260 5.83 -0.65 -9.60
C VAL A 260 6.54 -1.78 -8.86
N PHE A 261 6.12 -3.02 -9.11
CA PHE A 261 6.75 -4.24 -8.60
C PHE A 261 6.68 -5.37 -9.65
N ARG A 262 7.50 -6.41 -9.49
CA ARG A 262 7.43 -7.63 -10.31
C ARG A 262 6.56 -8.65 -9.58
N ASP A 263 5.48 -9.09 -10.20
CA ASP A 263 4.57 -10.07 -9.61
C ASP A 263 5.13 -11.48 -9.77
N SER A 264 5.47 -12.11 -8.64
CA SER A 264 6.03 -13.47 -8.61
C SER A 264 5.11 -14.54 -9.21
N ARG A 265 3.79 -14.28 -9.32
CA ARG A 265 2.82 -15.27 -9.82
C ARG A 265 2.67 -15.27 -11.34
N THR A 266 2.69 -14.09 -11.95
CA THR A 266 2.54 -13.95 -13.40
C THR A 266 3.87 -13.71 -14.12
N ASP A 267 4.94 -13.40 -13.37
CA ASP A 267 6.23 -12.94 -13.89
C ASP A 267 6.12 -11.66 -14.74
N GLU A 268 5.10 -10.85 -14.48
CA GLU A 268 4.90 -9.55 -15.12
C GLU A 268 5.23 -8.41 -14.15
N TYR A 269 5.60 -7.25 -14.71
CA TYR A 269 5.64 -6.02 -13.95
C TYR A 269 4.22 -5.47 -13.79
N VAL A 270 3.88 -5.09 -12.57
CA VAL A 270 2.60 -4.51 -12.20
C VAL A 270 2.83 -3.09 -11.71
N LEU A 271 2.07 -2.15 -12.26
CA LEU A 271 2.00 -0.75 -11.85
C LEU A 271 0.66 -0.52 -11.15
N ILE A 272 0.69 -0.04 -9.91
CA ILE A 272 -0.46 0.51 -9.21
C ILE A 272 -0.38 2.04 -9.30
N THR A 273 -1.40 2.65 -9.88
CA THR A 273 -1.53 4.10 -10.11
C THR A 273 -2.94 4.55 -9.75
N ARG A 274 -3.27 5.80 -10.08
CA ARG A 274 -4.57 6.41 -9.79
C ARG A 274 -5.26 6.88 -11.07
N LEU A 275 -6.57 6.70 -11.11
CA LEU A 275 -7.46 7.32 -12.09
C LEU A 275 -8.45 8.25 -11.39
N TRP A 276 -9.09 9.10 -12.19
CA TRP A 276 -10.30 9.80 -11.80
C TRP A 276 -11.50 9.12 -12.43
N ASP A 277 -12.43 8.67 -11.60
CA ASP A 277 -13.73 8.20 -12.07
C ASP A 277 -14.84 8.68 -11.15
N SER A 278 -15.99 9.04 -11.72
CA SER A 278 -17.15 9.54 -10.96
C SER A 278 -16.80 10.67 -9.99
N ASN A 279 -15.87 11.55 -10.39
CA ASN A 279 -15.34 12.68 -9.61
C ASN A 279 -14.63 12.31 -8.30
N ILE A 280 -14.16 11.06 -8.17
CA ILE A 280 -13.32 10.61 -7.06
C ILE A 280 -12.04 9.94 -7.57
N ARG A 281 -11.06 9.81 -6.67
CA ARG A 281 -9.83 9.06 -6.92
C ARG A 281 -10.06 7.57 -6.72
N VAL A 282 -9.61 6.78 -7.69
CA VAL A 282 -9.66 5.31 -7.64
C VAL A 282 -8.29 4.72 -7.93
N SER A 283 -7.99 3.58 -7.32
CA SER A 283 -6.77 2.83 -7.60
C SER A 283 -6.94 2.04 -8.89
N ALA A 284 -5.93 2.10 -9.73
CA ALA A 284 -5.90 1.40 -11.00
C ALA A 284 -4.60 0.63 -11.17
N MET A 285 -4.64 -0.38 -12.04
CA MET A 285 -3.53 -1.27 -12.30
C MET A 285 -3.22 -1.33 -13.80
N SER A 286 -1.94 -1.35 -14.14
CA SER A 286 -1.41 -1.66 -15.47
C SER A 286 -0.37 -2.77 -15.37
N ARG A 287 -0.16 -3.50 -16.46
CA ARG A 287 0.79 -4.62 -16.55
C ARG A 287 1.73 -4.48 -17.74
N SER A 288 2.93 -5.01 -17.60
CA SER A 288 3.93 -5.08 -18.66
C SER A 288 4.81 -6.32 -18.48
N ALA A 289 5.13 -7.00 -19.58
CA ALA A 289 6.11 -8.09 -19.58
C ALA A 289 7.57 -7.60 -19.69
N ASP A 290 7.79 -6.38 -20.18
CA ASP A 290 9.13 -5.88 -20.55
C ASP A 290 9.50 -4.55 -19.89
N PHE A 291 8.62 -3.99 -19.04
CA PHE A 291 8.73 -2.70 -18.37
C PHE A 291 8.62 -1.47 -19.29
N ILE A 292 8.41 -1.67 -20.59
CA ILE A 292 8.37 -0.59 -21.60
C ILE A 292 6.96 -0.46 -22.16
N ASN A 293 6.33 -1.59 -22.48
CA ASN A 293 5.02 -1.67 -23.09
C ASN A 293 3.99 -2.01 -22.01
N TRP A 294 3.21 -1.01 -21.61
CA TRP A 294 2.24 -1.12 -20.54
C TRP A 294 0.80 -1.18 -21.08
N SER A 295 -0.02 -2.01 -20.46
CA SER A 295 -1.45 -2.15 -20.78
C SER A 295 -2.26 -0.96 -20.29
N LYS A 296 -3.47 -0.74 -20.85
CA LYS A 296 -4.33 0.35 -20.37
C LYS A 296 -4.65 0.17 -18.89
N PRO A 297 -4.47 1.21 -18.04
CA PRO A 297 -4.82 1.11 -16.64
C PRO A 297 -6.32 0.81 -16.45
N VAL A 298 -6.61 -0.17 -15.59
CA VAL A 298 -7.97 -0.57 -15.22
C VAL A 298 -8.19 -0.34 -13.74
N GLU A 299 -9.37 0.16 -13.37
CA GLU A 299 -9.76 0.30 -11.96
C GLU A 299 -9.72 -1.08 -11.28
N VAL A 300 -9.08 -1.15 -10.13
CA VAL A 300 -8.99 -2.35 -9.30
C VAL A 300 -9.51 -2.14 -7.89
N HIS A 301 -9.53 -0.88 -7.43
CA HIS A 301 -10.06 -0.58 -6.11
C HIS A 301 -10.65 0.82 -6.03
N ARG A 302 -11.73 0.91 -5.27
CA ARG A 302 -12.50 2.12 -5.04
C ARG A 302 -12.86 2.20 -3.56
N GLY A 303 -12.67 3.39 -3.01
CA GLY A 303 -13.11 3.67 -1.65
C GLY A 303 -14.55 4.17 -1.57
N ASN A 304 -15.01 4.50 -0.37
CA ASN A 304 -16.41 4.83 -0.12
C ASN A 304 -16.69 6.33 -0.26
N GLY A 305 -16.96 6.79 -1.49
CA GLY A 305 -17.36 8.17 -1.77
C GLY A 305 -16.30 9.21 -1.41
N PHE A 306 -16.73 10.42 -1.06
CA PHE A 306 -15.83 11.54 -0.76
C PHE A 306 -15.06 11.32 0.56
N ASP A 307 -15.68 10.69 1.55
CA ASP A 307 -15.08 10.49 2.87
C ASP A 307 -13.94 9.44 2.87
N SER A 308 -13.73 8.71 1.77
CA SER A 308 -12.68 7.70 1.68
C SER A 308 -12.28 7.46 0.23
N GLN A 309 -11.48 8.36 -0.37
CA GLN A 309 -10.95 8.18 -1.72
C GLN A 309 -9.58 7.50 -1.67
N ILE A 310 -9.34 6.50 -2.54
CA ILE A 310 -8.01 5.86 -2.61
C ILE A 310 -7.08 6.79 -3.39
N TYR A 311 -6.22 7.52 -2.67
CA TYR A 311 -5.31 8.50 -3.27
C TYR A 311 -4.08 7.83 -3.89
N SER A 312 -3.51 6.86 -3.18
CA SER A 312 -2.43 5.99 -3.63
C SER A 312 -2.48 4.72 -2.79
N MET A 313 -1.92 3.63 -3.30
CA MET A 313 -1.90 2.37 -2.57
C MET A 313 -0.66 1.57 -2.93
N PRO A 314 0.49 1.80 -2.27
CA PRO A 314 1.62 0.91 -2.40
C PRO A 314 1.24 -0.53 -2.03
N VAL A 315 1.62 -1.48 -2.86
CA VAL A 315 1.29 -2.90 -2.78
C VAL A 315 2.56 -3.73 -2.71
N PHE A 316 2.56 -4.76 -1.86
CA PHE A 316 3.63 -5.75 -1.81
C PHE A 316 3.05 -7.16 -1.65
N ALA A 317 3.71 -8.14 -2.26
CA ALA A 317 3.40 -9.55 -2.03
C ALA A 317 3.91 -9.97 -0.65
N TYR A 318 3.07 -10.65 0.12
CA TYR A 318 3.44 -11.15 1.44
C TYR A 318 2.74 -12.48 1.72
N GLY A 319 3.52 -13.56 1.77
CA GLY A 319 2.98 -14.92 1.73
C GLY A 319 2.17 -15.15 0.45
N ASP A 320 0.95 -15.67 0.61
CA ASP A 320 0.03 -15.91 -0.50
C ASP A 320 -0.99 -14.80 -0.71
N LEU A 321 -0.69 -13.59 -0.23
CA LEU A 321 -1.54 -12.41 -0.40
C LEU A 321 -0.75 -11.24 -1.01
N TYR A 322 -1.49 -10.25 -1.49
CA TYR A 322 -1.00 -8.90 -1.71
C TYR A 322 -1.55 -8.01 -0.61
N LEU A 323 -0.68 -7.25 0.04
CA LEU A 323 -1.05 -6.24 1.02
C LEU A 323 -0.93 -4.86 0.39
N GLY A 324 -1.91 -4.00 0.66
CA GLY A 324 -2.03 -2.65 0.14
C GLY A 324 -2.06 -1.63 1.25
N LEU A 325 -1.20 -0.62 1.17
CA LEU A 325 -1.09 0.50 2.10
C LEU A 325 -1.87 1.68 1.53
N ALA A 326 -3.19 1.65 1.67
CA ALA A 326 -4.09 2.61 1.06
C ALA A 326 -4.03 3.96 1.78
N SER A 327 -3.57 4.99 1.06
CA SER A 327 -3.67 6.39 1.47
C SER A 327 -5.09 6.88 1.21
N LEU A 328 -5.92 6.93 2.25
CA LEU A 328 -7.33 7.31 2.20
C LEU A 328 -7.46 8.83 2.32
N TYR A 329 -7.70 9.50 1.21
CA TYR A 329 -7.98 10.94 1.22
C TYR A 329 -9.40 11.20 1.72
N ARG A 330 -9.49 11.99 2.79
CA ARG A 330 -10.72 12.38 3.48
C ARG A 330 -11.26 13.68 2.90
N ASP A 331 -12.01 13.56 1.81
CA ASP A 331 -12.73 14.68 1.21
C ASP A 331 -14.14 14.79 1.82
N GLY A 332 -14.95 15.75 1.37
CA GLY A 332 -16.37 15.80 1.71
C GLY A 332 -16.72 16.84 2.78
N ASP A 333 -17.18 16.40 3.95
CA ASP A 333 -17.72 17.31 4.97
C ASP A 333 -16.63 18.16 5.64
N THR A 334 -16.51 19.42 5.19
CA THR A 334 -15.59 20.43 5.71
C THR A 334 -15.72 20.74 7.20
N ALA A 335 -16.82 20.35 7.85
CA ALA A 335 -17.00 20.53 9.30
C ALA A 335 -16.32 19.43 10.13
N LEU A 336 -15.95 18.30 9.52
CA LEU A 336 -15.35 17.19 10.25
C LEU A 336 -13.86 17.42 10.54
N PRO A 337 -13.35 17.00 11.72
CA PRO A 337 -11.94 17.17 12.07
C PRO A 337 -10.96 16.55 11.09
N HIS A 338 -11.36 15.50 10.37
CA HIS A 338 -10.53 14.77 9.39
C HIS A 338 -10.72 15.28 7.95
N HIS A 339 -11.47 16.35 7.69
CA HIS A 339 -11.54 16.89 6.34
C HIS A 339 -10.14 17.31 5.83
N ASP A 340 -9.83 16.98 4.58
CA ASP A 340 -8.54 17.26 3.92
C ASP A 340 -7.35 16.64 4.68
N THR A 341 -7.54 15.42 5.22
CA THR A 341 -6.47 14.54 5.75
C THR A 341 -6.26 13.33 4.85
N VAL A 342 -5.17 12.60 5.12
CA VAL A 342 -4.90 11.31 4.47
C VAL A 342 -4.53 10.28 5.53
N ASP A 343 -5.43 9.33 5.75
CA ASP A 343 -5.21 8.23 6.67
C ASP A 343 -4.50 7.09 5.94
N LEU A 344 -3.73 6.26 6.64
CA LEU A 344 -3.14 5.07 6.04
C LEU A 344 -3.84 3.82 6.54
N ALA A 345 -4.54 3.13 5.64
CA ALA A 345 -5.26 1.89 5.94
C ALA A 345 -4.59 0.67 5.32
N LEU A 346 -4.61 -0.46 6.03
CA LEU A 346 -4.14 -1.75 5.50
C LEU A 346 -5.28 -2.49 4.81
N GLN A 347 -5.00 -2.97 3.61
CA GLN A 347 -5.93 -3.75 2.79
C GLN A 347 -5.23 -4.99 2.26
N TRP A 348 -6.02 -5.97 1.81
CA TRP A 348 -5.48 -7.21 1.27
C TRP A 348 -6.25 -7.70 0.05
N SER A 349 -5.56 -8.44 -0.81
CA SER A 349 -6.10 -9.05 -2.01
C SER A 349 -5.45 -10.41 -2.26
N GLY A 350 -6.22 -11.36 -2.79
CA GLY A 350 -5.69 -12.61 -3.33
C GLY A 350 -5.25 -12.51 -4.80
N ASN A 351 -5.65 -11.46 -5.53
CA ASN A 351 -5.55 -11.41 -7.00
C ASN A 351 -5.26 -10.02 -7.62
N LEU A 352 -4.99 -9.00 -6.80
CA LEU A 352 -4.74 -7.60 -7.19
C LEU A 352 -5.95 -6.85 -7.80
N THR A 353 -7.05 -7.53 -8.10
CA THR A 353 -8.25 -6.93 -8.71
C THR A 353 -9.40 -6.75 -7.73
N GLU A 354 -9.32 -7.37 -6.57
CA GLU A 354 -10.35 -7.33 -5.53
C GLU A 354 -9.68 -7.09 -4.19
N TRP A 355 -10.00 -5.96 -3.59
CA TRP A 355 -9.36 -5.49 -2.36
C TRP A 355 -10.36 -5.48 -1.22
N ASN A 356 -9.89 -5.93 -0.05
CA ASN A 356 -10.67 -6.00 1.16
C ASN A 356 -9.98 -5.18 2.25
N ASN A 357 -10.77 -4.50 3.07
CA ASN A 357 -10.29 -3.98 4.35
C ASN A 357 -9.84 -5.15 5.23
N VAL A 358 -8.72 -4.98 5.95
CA VAL A 358 -8.24 -5.99 6.90
C VAL A 358 -9.19 -6.11 8.10
N GLU A 359 -9.57 -4.97 8.69
CA GLU A 359 -10.66 -4.88 9.67
C GLU A 359 -11.82 -4.07 9.06
N PRO A 360 -13.02 -4.65 8.93
CA PRO A 360 -14.13 -4.01 8.21
C PRO A 360 -14.61 -2.66 8.76
N GLY A 361 -14.46 -2.38 10.06
CA GLY A 361 -14.87 -1.13 10.68
C GLY A 361 -13.83 -0.01 10.57
N ASP A 362 -12.58 -0.32 10.92
CA ASP A 362 -11.44 0.59 10.92
C ASP A 362 -10.14 -0.17 10.66
N SER A 363 -9.65 -0.08 9.42
CA SER A 363 -8.38 -0.66 8.98
C SER A 363 -7.19 0.29 9.11
N THR A 364 -7.26 1.34 9.94
CA THR A 364 -6.14 2.25 10.17
C THR A 364 -4.89 1.46 10.59
N PHE A 365 -3.82 1.62 9.82
CA PHE A 365 -2.58 0.87 9.98
C PHE A 365 -1.51 1.69 10.70
N ILE A 366 -1.15 2.85 10.12
CA ILE A 366 -0.29 3.82 10.80
C ILE A 366 -1.20 4.93 11.34
N PRO A 367 -1.36 5.05 12.67
CA PRO A 367 -2.19 6.09 13.25
C PRO A 367 -1.55 7.48 13.11
N HIS A 368 -2.37 8.51 13.00
CA HIS A 368 -1.89 9.89 13.06
C HIS A 368 -1.21 10.20 14.39
N GLY A 369 -0.17 11.02 14.35
CA GLY A 369 0.39 11.65 15.55
C GLY A 369 -0.56 12.68 16.14
N GLU A 370 -0.19 13.18 17.32
CA GLU A 370 -0.99 14.12 18.07
C GLU A 370 -1.08 15.48 17.37
N GLY A 371 -2.21 16.18 17.56
CA GLY A 371 -2.37 17.55 17.08
C GLY A 371 -2.96 17.72 15.68
N MET A 372 -3.72 16.75 15.18
CA MET A 372 -4.54 16.92 13.97
C MET A 372 -5.35 18.23 13.99
N GLY A 373 -5.27 18.99 12.91
CA GLY A 373 -5.97 20.28 12.77
C GLY A 373 -5.36 21.44 13.57
N LYS A 374 -4.19 21.27 14.21
CA LYS A 374 -3.53 22.31 15.03
C LYS A 374 -2.31 22.97 14.35
N TYR A 375 -2.19 22.85 13.02
CA TYR A 375 -1.09 23.42 12.24
C TYR A 375 -0.78 24.89 12.60
N PRO A 376 0.51 25.30 12.69
CA PRO A 376 1.76 24.54 12.51
C PRO A 376 2.22 23.71 13.71
N ARG A 377 1.38 23.52 14.74
CA ARG A 377 1.68 22.67 15.90
C ARG A 377 1.14 21.25 15.68
N GLY A 378 1.68 20.30 16.42
CA GLY A 378 1.37 18.87 16.28
C GLY A 378 2.60 18.08 15.85
N ASP A 379 2.47 16.77 15.90
CA ASP A 379 3.49 15.84 15.44
C ASP A 379 3.63 15.92 13.93
N PHE A 380 4.78 15.51 13.40
CA PHE A 380 5.09 15.65 11.98
C PHE A 380 4.12 14.89 11.05
N ASP A 381 3.41 13.88 11.56
CA ASP A 381 2.48 13.02 10.84
C ASP A 381 1.03 13.13 11.31
N SER A 382 0.69 14.27 11.94
CA SER A 382 -0.61 14.49 12.59
C SER A 382 -1.80 14.60 11.63
N SER A 383 -1.62 14.61 10.31
CA SER A 383 -2.71 14.89 9.36
C SER A 383 -2.62 14.20 8.01
N VAL A 384 -1.44 13.77 7.57
CA VAL A 384 -1.29 13.09 6.27
C VAL A 384 -0.21 12.01 6.41
N ILE A 385 -0.48 10.81 5.90
CA ILE A 385 0.48 9.70 5.88
C ILE A 385 0.51 9.04 4.49
N PHE A 386 1.70 8.95 3.90
CA PHE A 386 1.99 8.17 2.69
C PHE A 386 3.16 7.21 2.96
N SER A 387 2.93 5.90 2.88
CA SER A 387 3.95 4.91 3.22
C SER A 387 4.70 4.38 2.00
N SER A 388 5.91 3.89 2.21
CA SER A 388 6.57 2.94 1.33
C SER A 388 6.14 1.50 1.65
N VAL A 389 6.52 0.55 0.79
CA VAL A 389 6.45 -0.89 1.13
C VAL A 389 7.42 -1.21 2.28
N PRO A 390 7.19 -2.25 3.08
CA PRO A 390 8.02 -2.51 4.25
C PRO A 390 9.42 -3.01 3.88
N VAL A 391 10.36 -2.79 4.79
CA VAL A 391 11.65 -3.46 4.82
C VAL A 391 11.71 -4.37 6.04
N GLU A 392 12.08 -5.63 5.83
CA GLU A 392 12.26 -6.58 6.92
C GLU A 392 13.64 -6.37 7.58
N ILE A 393 13.67 -6.18 8.90
CA ILE A 393 14.89 -6.00 9.71
C ILE A 393 14.66 -6.72 11.04
N ASP A 394 15.52 -7.69 11.39
CA ASP A 394 15.53 -8.39 12.69
C ASP A 394 14.13 -8.88 13.16
N ASP A 395 13.44 -9.66 12.32
CA ASP A 395 12.07 -10.18 12.57
C ASP A 395 10.99 -9.11 12.82
N LYS A 396 11.21 -7.91 12.30
CA LYS A 396 10.23 -6.82 12.24
C LYS A 396 10.05 -6.36 10.83
N LEU A 397 8.86 -5.85 10.54
CA LEU A 397 8.57 -5.14 9.30
C LEU A 397 8.57 -3.65 9.59
N TYR A 398 9.59 -2.96 9.10
CA TYR A 398 9.70 -1.51 9.20
C TYR A 398 9.01 -0.84 8.02
N PHE A 399 8.15 0.13 8.32
CA PHE A 399 7.46 0.95 7.34
C PHE A 399 8.00 2.36 7.43
N TYR A 400 8.64 2.80 6.35
CA TYR A 400 9.03 4.19 6.17
C TYR A 400 7.89 4.96 5.53
N TYR A 401 7.57 6.14 6.03
CA TYR A 401 6.43 6.91 5.57
C TYR A 401 6.69 8.42 5.61
N MET A 402 6.12 9.14 4.66
CA MET A 402 6.06 10.59 4.67
C MET A 402 4.87 11.03 5.52
N GLY A 403 5.17 11.62 6.66
CA GLY A 403 4.19 12.26 7.53
C GLY A 403 4.07 13.74 7.21
N GLY A 404 2.84 14.27 7.20
CA GLY A 404 2.57 15.69 7.05
C GLY A 404 1.76 16.25 8.21
N LYS A 405 2.24 17.36 8.80
CA LYS A 405 1.48 18.16 9.75
C LYS A 405 0.79 19.29 8.99
N GLY A 406 -0.53 19.33 9.05
CA GLY A 406 -1.35 20.23 8.25
C GLY A 406 -2.17 19.52 7.17
N ARG A 407 -3.13 20.24 6.60
CA ARG A 407 -4.11 19.69 5.65
C ARG A 407 -3.46 19.36 4.30
N HIS A 408 -3.96 18.36 3.60
CA HIS A 408 -3.39 17.88 2.34
C HIS A 408 -3.37 18.96 1.24
N THR A 409 -4.40 19.79 1.11
CA THR A 409 -4.43 20.92 0.16
C THR A 409 -4.00 22.27 0.76
N GLY A 410 -3.68 22.30 2.06
CA GLY A 410 -3.36 23.52 2.80
C GLY A 410 -1.87 23.75 3.06
N TRP A 411 -1.56 24.58 4.04
CA TRP A 411 -0.21 24.65 4.59
C TRP A 411 0.14 23.32 5.25
N ARG A 412 1.29 22.77 4.86
CA ARG A 412 1.81 21.50 5.35
C ARG A 412 3.32 21.55 5.38
N GLU A 413 3.89 20.93 6.40
CA GLU A 413 5.31 20.58 6.50
C GLU A 413 5.39 19.08 6.63
N SER A 414 6.21 18.44 5.80
CA SER A 414 6.33 16.99 5.77
C SER A 414 7.73 16.52 6.13
N ALA A 415 7.82 15.31 6.67
CA ALA A 415 9.08 14.66 7.04
C ALA A 415 8.98 13.15 6.88
N LEU A 416 10.12 12.51 6.60
CA LEU A 416 10.19 11.05 6.58
C LEU A 416 10.25 10.54 8.03
N GLY A 417 9.39 9.59 8.36
CA GLY A 417 9.44 8.83 9.60
C GLY A 417 9.48 7.34 9.32
N ARG A 418 9.62 6.55 10.38
CA ARG A 418 9.44 5.10 10.35
C ARG A 418 8.72 4.58 11.59
N GLY A 419 8.20 3.38 11.48
CA GLY A 419 7.77 2.57 12.60
C GLY A 419 7.76 1.10 12.18
N TYR A 420 7.33 0.22 13.06
CA TYR A 420 7.35 -1.21 12.77
C TYR A 420 6.15 -1.95 13.35
N ILE A 421 5.91 -3.14 12.81
CA ILE A 421 5.18 -4.21 13.48
C ILE A 421 6.12 -5.39 13.68
N GLU A 422 5.83 -6.21 14.69
CA GLU A 422 6.42 -7.56 14.78
C GLU A 422 6.01 -8.36 13.54
N LYS A 423 6.94 -9.15 12.98
CA LYS A 423 6.72 -9.89 11.74
C LYS A 423 5.44 -10.73 11.82
N ASP A 424 4.69 -10.74 10.72
CA ASP A 424 3.41 -11.43 10.55
C ASP A 424 2.23 -10.92 11.42
N LYS A 425 2.41 -9.94 12.31
CA LYS A 425 1.37 -9.46 13.24
C LYS A 425 0.58 -8.24 12.74
N PHE A 426 0.00 -8.34 11.54
CA PHE A 426 -0.79 -7.26 10.94
C PHE A 426 -2.17 -7.07 11.57
N ALA A 427 -2.89 -8.17 11.81
CA ALA A 427 -4.19 -8.20 12.46
C ALA A 427 -4.47 -9.61 12.99
N CYS A 428 -5.31 -9.71 14.02
CA CYS A 428 -5.59 -10.96 14.72
C CYS A 428 -7.08 -11.18 14.97
N TYR A 429 -7.48 -12.43 15.17
CA TYR A 429 -8.72 -12.75 15.85
C TYR A 429 -8.54 -12.68 17.36
N GLU A 430 -9.47 -12.01 18.02
CA GLU A 430 -9.53 -11.88 19.47
C GLU A 430 -10.97 -11.94 19.99
N SER A 431 -11.11 -11.98 21.32
CA SER A 431 -12.42 -11.98 21.98
C SER A 431 -13.11 -10.63 21.80
N ARG A 432 -14.36 -10.66 21.30
CA ARG A 432 -15.20 -9.48 21.15
C ARG A 432 -15.64 -8.91 22.49
N THR A 433 -15.86 -9.78 23.48
CA THR A 433 -16.47 -9.43 24.77
C THR A 433 -15.54 -9.78 25.94
N GLY A 434 -14.59 -8.89 26.22
CA GLY A 434 -13.68 -9.03 27.36
C GLY A 434 -12.90 -10.34 27.33
N ASN A 435 -12.77 -11.00 28.48
CA ASN A 435 -11.97 -12.23 28.62
C ASN A 435 -12.82 -13.52 28.52
N LYS A 436 -13.96 -13.48 27.82
CA LYS A 436 -14.75 -14.69 27.53
C LYS A 436 -14.07 -15.52 26.44
N PRO A 437 -14.19 -16.86 26.45
CA PRO A 437 -13.71 -17.70 25.37
C PRO A 437 -14.22 -17.22 24.01
N THR A 438 -13.38 -17.37 22.99
CA THR A 438 -13.69 -17.13 21.59
C THR A 438 -13.37 -18.40 20.82
N SER A 439 -14.21 -18.74 19.85
CA SER A 439 -14.01 -19.89 18.97
C SER A 439 -14.04 -19.42 17.53
N ILE A 440 -13.14 -19.97 16.71
CA ILE A 440 -13.11 -19.81 15.26
C ILE A 440 -12.81 -21.16 14.61
N THR A 441 -13.41 -21.42 13.44
CA THR A 441 -13.21 -22.69 12.73
C THR A 441 -12.75 -22.41 11.31
N THR A 442 -11.69 -23.09 10.88
CA THR A 442 -11.18 -22.97 9.51
C THR A 442 -12.15 -23.60 8.50
N GLN A 443 -11.96 -23.28 7.23
CA GLN A 443 -12.43 -24.12 6.14
C GLN A 443 -11.70 -25.48 6.18
N GLY A 444 -12.14 -26.39 5.31
CA GLY A 444 -11.45 -27.67 5.13
C GLY A 444 -10.01 -27.45 4.67
N LEU A 445 -9.08 -27.97 5.46
CA LEU A 445 -7.64 -28.06 5.24
C LEU A 445 -7.30 -29.48 4.83
N ASN A 446 -6.34 -29.62 3.92
CA ASN A 446 -5.69 -30.88 3.65
C ASN A 446 -4.27 -30.82 4.21
N PHE A 447 -3.80 -31.91 4.81
CA PHE A 447 -2.51 -32.01 5.46
C PHE A 447 -1.61 -32.96 4.67
N PHE A 448 -0.37 -32.53 4.44
CA PHE A 448 0.67 -33.34 3.79
C PHE A 448 1.92 -33.52 4.66
N GLY A 449 1.90 -32.99 5.88
CA GLY A 449 2.88 -33.19 6.95
C GLY A 449 2.27 -32.87 8.32
N ASP A 450 2.97 -33.25 9.39
CA ASP A 450 2.56 -33.01 10.78
C ASP A 450 2.91 -31.60 11.29
N ASP A 451 3.70 -30.84 10.52
CA ASP A 451 4.08 -29.51 10.92
C ASP A 451 2.90 -28.55 10.73
N VAL A 452 2.21 -28.26 11.83
CA VAL A 452 1.12 -27.27 11.91
C VAL A 452 1.44 -26.31 13.04
N GLU A 453 1.48 -25.02 12.74
CA GLU A 453 1.88 -23.99 13.69
C GLU A 453 0.89 -22.82 13.72
N LEU A 454 0.65 -22.29 14.91
CA LEU A 454 -0.20 -21.14 15.16
C LEU A 454 0.66 -19.96 15.64
N LEU A 455 0.53 -18.81 15.01
CA LEU A 455 1.09 -17.57 15.54
C LEU A 455 0.08 -16.99 16.52
N VAL A 456 0.39 -17.09 17.81
CA VAL A 456 -0.57 -16.75 18.87
C VAL A 456 0.10 -16.08 20.05
N ASP A 457 -0.48 -14.96 20.49
CA ASP A 457 -0.12 -14.35 21.77
C ASP A 457 -1.09 -14.84 22.83
N ILE A 458 -0.56 -15.43 23.90
CA ILE A 458 -1.34 -15.93 25.04
C ILE A 458 -0.96 -15.07 26.24
N ASP A 459 -1.90 -14.26 26.72
CA ASP A 459 -1.69 -13.39 27.88
C ASP A 459 -1.80 -14.22 29.19
N ASP A 460 -1.45 -13.60 30.33
CA ASP A 460 -1.45 -14.29 31.63
C ASP A 460 -2.82 -14.90 32.00
N GLY A 461 -2.80 -16.20 32.32
CA GLY A 461 -4.00 -17.02 32.55
C GLY A 461 -4.85 -17.28 31.30
N GLY A 462 -4.29 -17.05 30.11
CA GLY A 462 -4.87 -17.42 28.82
C GLY A 462 -4.54 -18.85 28.41
N TRP A 463 -5.26 -19.32 27.39
CA TRP A 463 -5.07 -20.65 26.81
C TRP A 463 -5.63 -20.71 25.39
N VAL A 464 -5.19 -21.73 24.65
CA VAL A 464 -5.64 -22.07 23.30
C VAL A 464 -5.71 -23.59 23.22
N GLU A 465 -6.83 -24.10 22.72
CA GLU A 465 -7.06 -25.52 22.48
C GLU A 465 -7.62 -25.70 21.08
N VAL A 466 -7.34 -26.84 20.46
CA VAL A 466 -7.71 -27.07 19.05
C VAL A 466 -8.33 -28.45 18.88
N ASP A 467 -9.57 -28.47 18.38
CA ASP A 467 -10.16 -29.70 17.84
C ASP A 467 -9.83 -29.82 16.35
N LEU A 468 -9.55 -31.04 15.89
CA LEU A 468 -9.63 -31.36 14.45
C LEU A 468 -10.99 -31.96 14.15
N MET A 469 -11.73 -31.31 13.26
CA MET A 469 -13.08 -31.68 12.88
C MET A 469 -13.10 -32.24 11.45
N ASN A 470 -14.18 -32.93 11.09
CA ASN A 470 -14.47 -33.25 9.69
C ASN A 470 -14.55 -31.96 8.84
N GLN A 471 -14.52 -32.10 7.52
CA GLN A 471 -14.61 -30.97 6.57
C GLN A 471 -15.75 -29.98 6.88
N GLY A 472 -16.87 -30.49 7.40
CA GLY A 472 -18.04 -29.70 7.72
C GLY A 472 -17.94 -28.89 9.01
N GLY A 473 -16.90 -29.09 9.84
CA GLY A 473 -16.79 -28.46 11.16
C GLY A 473 -17.87 -28.94 12.14
N THR A 474 -18.25 -30.22 12.09
CA THR A 474 -19.37 -30.76 12.89
C THR A 474 -19.01 -31.91 13.80
N VAL A 475 -18.07 -32.75 13.39
CA VAL A 475 -17.70 -33.97 14.13
C VAL A 475 -16.20 -33.93 14.38
N VAL A 476 -15.80 -33.96 15.67
CA VAL A 476 -14.40 -34.06 16.08
C VAL A 476 -13.86 -35.43 15.67
N GLN A 477 -12.65 -35.46 15.12
CA GLN A 477 -11.95 -36.68 14.77
C GLN A 477 -11.39 -37.32 16.04
N ARG A 478 -11.60 -38.63 16.19
CA ARG A 478 -11.13 -39.38 17.37
C ARG A 478 -9.61 -39.25 17.51
N GLY A 479 -9.14 -38.85 18.68
CA GLY A 479 -7.71 -38.60 18.96
C GLY A 479 -7.27 -37.15 18.73
N PHE A 480 -8.15 -36.32 18.17
CA PHE A 480 -7.88 -34.91 17.88
C PHE A 480 -8.82 -33.96 18.62
N GLU A 481 -9.25 -34.36 19.81
CA GLU A 481 -10.04 -33.53 20.73
C GLU A 481 -9.19 -32.40 21.34
N ALA A 482 -9.85 -31.29 21.69
CA ALA A 482 -9.22 -30.11 22.30
C ALA A 482 -8.37 -30.43 23.54
N ASP A 483 -8.84 -31.33 24.41
CA ASP A 483 -8.14 -31.75 25.63
C ASP A 483 -6.90 -32.62 25.35
N ASN A 484 -6.79 -33.18 24.15
CA ASN A 484 -5.62 -33.89 23.65
C ASN A 484 -4.63 -32.99 22.90
N SER A 485 -5.00 -31.72 22.64
CA SER A 485 -4.16 -30.77 21.91
C SER A 485 -3.11 -30.11 22.80
N THR A 486 -1.90 -29.92 22.29
CA THR A 486 -0.84 -29.17 22.97
C THR A 486 -0.15 -28.20 22.02
N LEU A 487 0.27 -27.06 22.58
CA LEU A 487 0.98 -26.01 21.86
C LEU A 487 2.41 -25.88 22.41
N ARG A 488 3.40 -26.29 21.63
CA ARG A 488 4.82 -26.16 21.99
C ARG A 488 5.39 -24.88 21.40
N ASP A 489 6.07 -24.08 22.22
CA ASP A 489 6.82 -22.91 21.73
C ASP A 489 7.88 -23.32 20.72
N VAL A 490 7.93 -22.65 19.57
CA VAL A 490 9.00 -22.80 18.57
C VAL A 490 9.71 -21.47 18.27
N GLY A 491 9.44 -20.41 19.05
CA GLY A 491 10.08 -19.11 18.91
C GLY A 491 9.25 -18.09 18.11
N HIS A 492 9.57 -16.80 18.27
CA HIS A 492 8.95 -15.67 17.55
C HIS A 492 7.40 -15.64 17.62
N GLY A 493 6.82 -16.19 18.69
CA GLY A 493 5.37 -16.26 18.90
C GLY A 493 4.68 -17.45 18.21
N TRP A 494 5.41 -18.25 17.42
CA TRP A 494 4.87 -19.46 16.81
C TRP A 494 4.78 -20.60 17.82
N ARG A 495 3.67 -21.33 17.76
CA ARG A 495 3.37 -22.50 18.60
C ARG A 495 3.06 -23.69 17.71
N ARG A 496 3.83 -24.77 17.82
CA ARG A 496 3.55 -26.03 17.13
C ARG A 496 2.40 -26.76 17.79
N LEU A 497 1.39 -27.07 17.00
CA LEU A 497 0.21 -27.83 17.39
C LEU A 497 0.48 -29.32 17.24
N THR A 498 0.22 -30.08 18.30
CA THR A 498 0.27 -31.55 18.28
C THR A 498 -0.90 -32.11 19.08
N TRP A 499 -1.30 -33.35 18.78
CA TRP A 499 -2.25 -34.10 19.58
C TRP A 499 -1.57 -35.33 20.17
N HIS A 500 -1.92 -35.68 21.41
CA HIS A 500 -1.31 -36.83 22.09
C HIS A 500 -1.61 -38.14 21.33
N ASP A 501 -0.58 -38.93 21.06
CA ASP A 501 -0.63 -40.22 20.33
C ASP A 501 -1.36 -40.20 18.97
N SER A 502 -1.53 -39.02 18.34
CA SER A 502 -2.24 -38.89 17.07
C SER A 502 -1.46 -38.02 16.08
N SER A 503 -1.37 -38.48 14.82
CA SER A 503 -0.74 -37.75 13.72
C SER A 503 -1.78 -37.42 12.65
N VAL A 504 -1.75 -36.19 12.12
CA VAL A 504 -2.64 -35.82 11.00
C VAL A 504 -2.34 -36.66 9.74
N MET A 505 -1.18 -37.30 9.68
CA MET A 505 -0.78 -38.19 8.59
C MET A 505 -1.47 -39.57 8.63
N ASP A 506 -2.11 -39.92 9.75
CA ASP A 506 -2.94 -41.12 9.89
C ASP A 506 -4.37 -40.93 9.34
N LEU A 507 -4.73 -39.69 8.98
CA LEU A 507 -6.03 -39.35 8.39
C LEU A 507 -6.10 -39.70 6.90
N ASP A 508 -7.31 -39.69 6.34
CA ASP A 508 -7.50 -39.84 4.91
C ASP A 508 -6.97 -38.62 4.16
N ARG A 509 -5.86 -38.82 3.43
CA ARG A 509 -5.19 -37.77 2.65
C ARG A 509 -6.03 -37.24 1.48
N GLY A 510 -7.08 -37.97 1.06
CA GLY A 510 -8.05 -37.50 0.06
C GLY A 510 -9.13 -36.58 0.63
N SER A 511 -9.22 -36.49 1.96
CA SER A 511 -10.24 -35.73 2.68
C SER A 511 -9.74 -34.35 3.10
N PHE A 512 -10.69 -33.52 3.56
CA PHE A 512 -10.41 -32.23 4.17
C PHE A 512 -10.94 -32.21 5.60
N TYR A 513 -10.24 -31.49 6.48
CA TYR A 513 -10.54 -31.40 7.92
C TYR A 513 -10.49 -29.95 8.37
N ALA A 514 -11.26 -29.56 9.38
CA ALA A 514 -11.30 -28.19 9.86
C ALA A 514 -10.69 -28.08 11.26
N LEU A 515 -9.86 -27.08 11.52
CA LEU A 515 -9.40 -26.77 12.87
C LEU A 515 -10.44 -25.88 13.54
N ARG A 516 -10.97 -26.31 14.69
CA ARG A 516 -11.73 -25.44 15.59
C ARG A 516 -10.79 -24.99 16.70
N ILE A 517 -10.41 -23.73 16.66
CA ILE A 517 -9.51 -23.09 17.61
C ILE A 517 -10.36 -22.36 18.64
N THR A 518 -10.31 -22.82 19.88
CA THR A 518 -10.95 -22.16 21.01
C THR A 518 -9.87 -21.53 21.88
N MET A 519 -10.06 -20.27 22.26
CA MET A 519 -9.05 -19.54 23.01
C MET A 519 -9.64 -18.53 23.99
N ARG A 520 -8.88 -18.19 25.02
CA ARG A 520 -9.24 -17.18 26.03
C ARG A 520 -8.01 -16.36 26.39
N LYS A 521 -8.17 -15.03 26.48
CA LYS A 521 -7.04 -14.09 26.71
C LYS A 521 -5.88 -14.38 25.75
N ALA A 522 -6.21 -14.56 24.48
CA ALA A 522 -5.25 -14.88 23.45
C ALA A 522 -5.69 -14.24 22.13
N ARG A 523 -4.71 -14.04 21.25
CA ARG A 523 -4.85 -13.41 19.93
C ARG A 523 -4.22 -14.29 18.87
N LEU A 524 -5.01 -14.77 17.92
CA LEU A 524 -4.53 -15.59 16.80
C LEU A 524 -4.23 -14.71 15.59
N TRP A 525 -2.98 -14.73 15.11
CA TRP A 525 -2.49 -13.89 14.02
C TRP A 525 -2.39 -14.64 12.69
N ALA A 526 -1.96 -15.89 12.71
CA ALA A 526 -1.75 -16.70 11.51
C ALA A 526 -1.68 -18.21 11.82
N ILE A 527 -1.81 -19.02 10.77
CA ILE A 527 -1.59 -20.46 10.76
C ILE A 527 -0.59 -20.75 9.66
N GLN A 528 0.41 -21.60 9.92
CA GLN A 528 1.32 -22.08 8.88
C GLN A 528 1.62 -23.56 9.01
N GLY A 529 2.20 -24.14 7.96
CA GLY A 529 2.71 -25.50 8.00
C GLY A 529 2.43 -26.30 6.75
N ASP A 530 2.48 -27.61 6.88
CA ASP A 530 2.31 -28.60 5.82
C ASP A 530 0.82 -28.89 5.57
N LEU A 531 0.10 -27.81 5.29
CA LEU A 531 -1.34 -27.80 5.08
C LEU A 531 -1.71 -26.83 3.97
N TYR A 532 -2.80 -27.10 3.26
CA TYR A 532 -3.39 -26.13 2.34
C TYR A 532 -4.92 -26.07 2.45
N VAL A 533 -5.47 -24.88 2.25
CA VAL A 533 -6.92 -24.66 2.28
C VAL A 533 -7.57 -25.20 1.01
N ARG A 534 -8.77 -25.78 1.13
CA ARG A 534 -9.57 -26.25 0.01
C ARG A 534 -9.67 -25.20 -1.12
N PRO A 535 -9.15 -25.48 -2.34
CA PRO A 535 -9.01 -24.48 -3.40
C PRO A 535 -10.32 -23.83 -3.86
N LEU A 536 -11.42 -24.60 -3.86
CA LEU A 536 -12.74 -24.21 -4.37
C LEU A 536 -13.33 -22.92 -3.80
N LYS A 537 -12.76 -22.35 -2.72
CA LYS A 537 -13.22 -21.08 -2.16
C LYS A 537 -12.34 -19.88 -2.52
N TYR A 538 -11.12 -20.09 -2.98
CA TYR A 538 -10.25 -19.04 -3.53
C TYR A 538 -10.30 -18.99 -5.06
N THR A 539 -10.67 -20.09 -5.71
CA THR A 539 -10.94 -20.09 -7.16
C THR A 539 -12.38 -19.65 -7.42
N LYS A 540 -12.51 -18.59 -8.22
CA LYS A 540 -13.80 -18.25 -8.83
C LYS A 540 -14.19 -19.32 -9.86
N PRO A 541 -15.50 -19.59 -10.01
CA PRO A 541 -16.00 -20.50 -11.03
C PRO A 541 -15.67 -20.04 -12.45
#